data_AF-A0AAE8QIE9-F1
#
_entry.id   AF-A0AAE8QIE9-F1
#
_cell.length_a   1.000
_cell.length_b   1.000
_cell.length_c   1.000
_cell.angle_alpha   90.00
_cell.angle_beta   90.00
_cell.angle_gamma   90.00
#
_symmetry.space_group_name_H-M   'P 1'
#
loop_
_entity.id
_entity.type
_entity.pdbx_description
1 polymer ?
#
loop_
_entity_poly.entity_id
_entity_poly.type
_entity_poly.pdbx_seq_one_letter_code
_entity_poly.pdbx_strand_id
1 'polypeptide(L)'
;PERGWDDFKGLDLKGKVAVFLVNDPDFEAVAGDDAKGKFGDRRMTYYGRWTYKYEEAARRGAVGALIVHDTPGAGYGWNTVMAPAGENYD
;
A
#
# COMPACT_ATOMS: atom_id res chain seq x y z
N PRO A 1 13.19 -1.93 3.68
CA PRO A 1 14.67 -2.01 3.93
C PRO A 1 15.32 -3.22 3.24
N GLU A 2 14.78 -4.42 3.43
CA GLU A 2 15.38 -5.68 2.92
C GLU A 2 15.49 -5.74 1.39
N ARG A 3 14.64 -4.99 0.68
CA ARG A 3 14.62 -4.89 -0.80
C ARG A 3 15.22 -3.59 -1.35
N GLY A 4 15.82 -2.75 -0.49
CA GLY A 4 16.43 -1.47 -0.91
C GLY A 4 15.46 -0.48 -1.56
N TRP A 5 14.16 -0.62 -1.31
CA TRP A 5 13.11 0.22 -1.90
C TRP A 5 12.60 1.25 -0.91
N ASP A 6 12.37 2.48 -1.40
CA ASP A 6 11.72 3.57 -0.66
C ASP A 6 10.62 4.19 -1.52
N ASP A 7 9.37 3.87 -1.20
CA ASP A 7 8.18 4.38 -1.91
C ASP A 7 8.09 5.91 -1.90
N PHE A 8 8.68 6.54 -0.89
CA PHE A 8 8.55 7.97 -0.65
C PHE A 8 9.75 8.75 -1.19
N LYS A 9 10.84 8.07 -1.60
CA LYS A 9 12.06 8.70 -2.14
C LYS A 9 12.54 9.89 -1.30
N GLY A 10 12.54 9.73 0.03
CA GLY A 10 12.93 10.78 0.98
C GLY A 10 11.88 11.88 1.26
N LEU A 11 10.65 11.75 0.78
CA LEU A 11 9.57 12.69 1.05
C LEU A 11 9.19 12.70 2.55
N ASP A 12 9.13 13.90 3.14
CA ASP A 12 8.60 14.10 4.49
C ASP A 12 7.06 14.01 4.49
N LEU A 13 6.51 13.08 5.28
CA LEU A 13 5.06 12.88 5.38
C LEU A 13 4.42 13.65 6.54
N LYS A 14 5.20 14.36 7.37
CA LYS A 14 4.64 15.12 8.50
C LYS A 14 3.55 16.09 8.04
N GLY A 15 2.36 15.97 8.65
CA GLY A 15 1.22 16.83 8.33
C GLY A 15 0.52 16.48 7.01
N LYS A 16 0.86 15.38 6.34
CA LYS A 16 0.29 14.97 5.04
C LYS A 16 -0.58 13.72 5.15
N VAL A 17 -1.49 13.56 4.20
CA VAL A 17 -2.24 12.32 3.99
C VAL A 17 -1.54 11.52 2.89
N ALA A 18 -1.23 10.26 3.18
CA ALA A 18 -0.65 9.33 2.20
C ALA A 18 -1.77 8.62 1.42
N VAL A 19 -1.62 8.46 0.10
CA VAL A 19 -2.53 7.66 -0.71
C VAL A 19 -1.74 6.51 -1.32
N PHE A 20 -2.20 5.29 -1.10
CA PHE A 20 -1.55 4.06 -1.54
C PHE A 20 -2.42 3.31 -2.53
N LEU A 21 -1.81 2.64 -3.50
CA LEU A 21 -2.44 1.52 -4.17
C LEU A 21 -2.32 0.27 -3.28
N VAL A 22 -3.35 -0.57 -3.26
CA VAL A 22 -3.30 -1.88 -2.60
C VAL A 22 -2.26 -2.78 -3.30
N ASN A 23 -1.70 -3.75 -2.57
CA ASN A 23 -0.64 -4.67 -3.02
C ASN A 23 0.76 -4.02 -3.17
N ASP A 24 1.72 -4.81 -3.61
CA ASP A 24 3.13 -4.42 -3.77
C ASP A 24 3.35 -3.53 -5.01
N PRO A 25 4.42 -2.72 -5.04
CA PRO A 25 4.70 -1.81 -6.15
C PRO A 25 4.86 -2.48 -7.52
N ASP A 26 5.19 -3.77 -7.57
CA ASP A 26 5.43 -4.49 -8.82
C ASP A 26 4.22 -5.29 -9.33
N PHE A 27 3.07 -5.18 -8.66
CA PHE A 27 1.86 -5.93 -9.01
C PHE A 27 1.37 -5.64 -10.44
N GLU A 28 1.37 -4.36 -10.82
CA GLU A 28 1.06 -3.87 -12.18
C GLU A 28 2.30 -3.40 -12.95
N ALA A 29 3.50 -3.60 -12.42
CA ALA A 29 4.72 -3.16 -13.10
C ALA A 29 4.94 -3.95 -14.39
N VAL A 30 5.27 -3.21 -15.46
CA VAL A 30 5.61 -3.75 -16.77
C VAL A 30 7.12 -3.72 -17.00
N ALA A 31 7.56 -4.29 -18.12
CA ALA A 31 8.98 -4.24 -18.49
C ALA A 31 9.44 -2.79 -18.66
N GLY A 32 10.49 -2.41 -17.93
CA GLY A 32 11.03 -1.05 -17.91
C GLY A 32 10.70 -0.27 -16.63
N ASP A 33 9.72 -0.71 -15.84
CA ASP A 33 9.39 -0.05 -14.57
C ASP A 33 10.40 -0.37 -13.47
N ASP A 34 10.72 0.63 -12.64
CA ASP A 34 11.65 0.52 -11.52
C ASP A 34 11.30 -0.62 -10.56
N ALA A 35 10.01 -0.89 -10.35
CA ALA A 35 9.53 -1.87 -9.40
C ALA A 35 9.61 -3.32 -9.94
N LYS A 36 9.68 -3.52 -11.25
CA LYS A 36 9.45 -4.83 -11.89
C LYS A 36 10.33 -5.94 -11.28
N GLY A 37 9.69 -7.01 -10.81
CA GLY A 37 10.35 -8.19 -10.24
C GLY A 37 10.97 -7.98 -8.85
N LYS A 38 10.85 -6.78 -8.26
CA LYS A 38 11.47 -6.47 -6.96
C LYS A 38 10.70 -7.00 -5.77
N PHE A 39 9.44 -7.40 -5.90
CA PHE A 39 8.60 -7.92 -4.82
C PHE A 39 8.01 -9.30 -5.11
N GLY A 40 8.19 -9.82 -6.32
CA GLY A 40 7.70 -11.13 -6.73
C GLY A 40 6.47 -11.04 -7.64
N ASP A 41 6.37 -9.94 -8.38
CA ASP A 41 5.33 -9.64 -9.37
C ASP A 41 3.92 -9.71 -8.75
N ARG A 42 3.08 -10.63 -9.20
CA ARG A 42 1.68 -10.71 -8.76
C ARG A 42 1.51 -11.38 -7.40
N ARG A 43 2.59 -11.80 -6.75
CA ARG A 43 2.54 -12.46 -5.43
C ARG A 43 2.63 -11.42 -4.32
N MET A 44 1.53 -11.24 -3.59
CA MET A 44 1.49 -10.35 -2.44
C MET A 44 2.53 -10.76 -1.36
N THR A 45 3.33 -9.79 -0.96
CA THR A 45 4.27 -9.86 0.15
C THR A 45 3.67 -9.25 1.41
N TYR A 46 4.45 -9.21 2.50
CA TYR A 46 4.07 -8.47 3.69
C TYR A 46 3.86 -6.97 3.41
N TYR A 47 4.67 -6.39 2.52
CA TYR A 47 4.66 -4.95 2.21
C TYR A 47 3.41 -4.52 1.42
N GLY A 48 2.79 -5.43 0.67
CA GLY A 48 1.53 -5.20 -0.03
C GLY A 48 0.30 -5.14 0.87
N ARG A 49 0.40 -5.55 2.15
CA ARG A 49 -0.74 -5.62 3.07
C ARG A 49 -1.17 -4.24 3.54
N TRP A 50 -2.48 -4.04 3.68
CA TRP A 50 -3.07 -2.77 4.11
C TRP A 50 -2.58 -2.33 5.49
N THR A 51 -2.43 -3.27 6.43
CA THR A 51 -1.92 -2.99 7.79
C THR A 51 -0.53 -2.37 7.74
N TYR A 52 0.37 -2.95 6.95
CA TYR A 52 1.73 -2.41 6.78
C TYR A 52 1.71 -0.98 6.24
N LYS A 53 0.84 -0.68 5.27
CA LYS A 53 0.73 0.67 4.68
C LYS A 53 0.29 1.72 5.71
N TYR A 54 -0.68 1.39 6.58
CA TYR A 54 -1.07 2.28 7.68
C TYR A 54 0.06 2.46 8.70
N GLU A 55 0.70 1.38 9.10
CA GLU A 55 1.82 1.41 10.06
C GLU A 55 3.01 2.23 9.51
N GLU A 56 3.34 2.07 8.24
CA GLU A 56 4.42 2.83 7.58
C GLU A 56 4.09 4.32 7.48
N ALA A 57 2.86 4.66 7.09
CA ALA A 57 2.40 6.04 7.03
C ALA A 57 2.49 6.72 8.40
N ALA A 58 1.99 6.05 9.45
CA ALA A 58 2.08 6.54 10.82
C ALA A 58 3.53 6.70 11.29
N ARG A 59 4.39 5.72 11.00
CA ARG A 59 5.82 5.77 11.35
C ARG A 59 6.56 6.94 10.70
N ARG A 60 6.13 7.34 9.51
CA ARG A 60 6.67 8.50 8.78
C ARG A 60 6.01 9.84 9.15
N GLY A 61 5.04 9.83 10.07
CA GLY A 61 4.38 11.04 10.59
C GLY A 61 3.23 11.56 9.72
N ALA A 62 2.71 10.74 8.80
CA ALA A 62 1.48 11.08 8.09
C ALA A 62 0.32 11.28 9.08
N VAL A 63 -0.55 12.26 8.81
CA VAL A 63 -1.76 12.51 9.62
C VAL A 63 -2.92 11.60 9.22
N GLY A 64 -2.78 10.88 8.11
CA GLY A 64 -3.75 9.91 7.63
C GLY A 64 -3.22 9.12 6.46
N ALA A 65 -3.91 8.03 6.14
CA ALA A 65 -3.63 7.20 4.97
C ALA A 65 -4.94 6.76 4.32
N LEU A 66 -4.95 6.73 2.99
CA LEU A 66 -6.02 6.17 2.16
C LEU A 66 -5.42 5.06 1.32
N ILE A 67 -6.14 3.95 1.20
CA ILE A 67 -5.74 2.85 0.34
C ILE A 67 -6.79 2.70 -0.75
N VAL A 68 -6.36 2.82 -2.00
CA VAL A 68 -7.21 2.60 -3.17
C VAL A 68 -7.39 1.10 -3.35
N HIS A 69 -8.64 0.67 -3.29
CA HIS A 69 -9.02 -0.70 -3.56
C HIS A 69 -8.96 -1.00 -5.05
N ASP A 70 -8.29 -2.10 -5.39
CA ASP A 70 -8.38 -2.77 -6.68
C ASP A 70 -8.61 -4.27 -6.41
N THR A 71 -9.59 -4.88 -7.05
CA THR A 71 -10.00 -6.27 -6.71
C THR A 71 -8.90 -7.29 -7.00
N PRO A 72 -8.24 -7.30 -8.18
CA PRO A 72 -7.05 -8.12 -8.41
C PRO A 72 -5.93 -7.90 -7.40
N GLY A 73 -5.61 -6.64 -7.08
CA GLY A 73 -4.57 -6.30 -6.11
C GLY A 73 -4.92 -6.70 -4.68
N ALA A 74 -6.15 -6.49 -4.25
CA ALA A 74 -6.62 -6.82 -2.91
C ALA A 74 -6.79 -8.33 -2.68
N GLY A 75 -7.17 -9.07 -3.73
CA GLY A 75 -7.51 -10.50 -3.65
C GLY A 75 -8.87 -10.78 -2.99
N TYR A 76 -9.65 -9.74 -2.73
CA TYR A 76 -11.01 -9.80 -2.17
C TYR A 76 -11.89 -8.69 -2.76
N GLY A 77 -13.20 -8.85 -2.66
CA GLY A 77 -14.16 -7.85 -3.13
C GLY A 77 -14.37 -6.69 -2.16
N TRP A 78 -15.11 -5.68 -2.59
CA TRP A 78 -15.45 -4.49 -1.79
C TRP A 78 -16.21 -4.79 -0.49
N ASN A 79 -16.87 -5.95 -0.42
CA ASN A 79 -17.54 -6.43 0.80
C ASN A 79 -16.60 -6.53 2.01
N THR A 80 -15.30 -6.77 1.79
CA THR A 80 -14.30 -6.77 2.87
C THR A 80 -14.01 -5.35 3.38
N VAL A 81 -14.06 -4.35 2.52
CA VAL A 81 -13.86 -2.93 2.89
C VAL A 81 -15.04 -2.42 3.72
N MET A 82 -16.26 -2.86 3.37
CA MET A 82 -17.49 -2.51 4.10
C MET A 82 -17.66 -3.30 5.41
N ALA A 83 -16.82 -4.31 5.67
CA ALA A 83 -16.96 -5.12 6.87
C ALA A 83 -16.70 -4.26 8.12
N PRO A 84 -17.39 -4.52 9.25
CA PRO A 84 -17.29 -3.72 10.48
C PRO A 84 -15.99 -4.01 11.26
N ALA A 85 -14.85 -4.01 10.57
CA ALA A 85 -13.52 -4.23 11.16
C ALA A 85 -12.85 -2.91 11.58
N GLY A 86 -13.64 -1.92 12.03
CA GLY A 86 -13.20 -0.60 12.42
C GLY A 86 -14.35 0.36 12.71
N GLU A 87 -14.02 1.60 13.05
CA GLU A 87 -14.99 2.68 13.20
C GLU A 87 -15.38 3.19 11.81
N ASN A 88 -16.63 2.98 11.42
CA ASN A 88 -17.18 3.41 10.14
C ASN A 88 -18.01 4.68 10.37
N TYR A 89 -17.89 5.64 9.46
CA TYR A 89 -18.66 6.89 9.48
C TYR A 89 -19.50 6.92 8.20
N ASP A 90 -20.82 7.05 8.35
CA ASP A 90 -21.80 7.15 7.25
C ASP A 90 -21.87 8.58 6.66
#